data_AF-A0A061BL52-F1
#
_entry.id   AF-A0A061BL52-F1
#
_cell.length_a   1.000
_cell.length_b   1.000
_cell.length_c   1.000
_cell.angle_alpha   90.00
_cell.angle_beta   90.00
_cell.angle_gamma   90.00
#
_symmetry.space_group_name_H-M   'P 1'
#
loop_
_entity.id
_entity.type
_entity.pdbx_description
1 polymer ?
#
loop_
_entity_poly.entity_id
_entity_poly.type
_entity_poly.pdbx_seq_one_letter_code
_entity_poly.pdbx_strand_id
1 'polypeptide(L)'
;MIVQLGELAGQLGGFVGESESVKKAVVKAIIACFDNNPHLKNDLKDVYSSYVTTLSESVNSADQADGTDEIVKLSERVTQQIKLLEQQLNSPKNLYNSLPPSPSPSADSAKLQSKLEALEKVKELCGFYENLNNHPNEPKNLLDNLCSGLETFLGFNSASKGYDGQGIVYSNLDRLCDGVMGFLSGFLSNIHKHLGQHKGEITEAIKSLEQNKHAGKNGFNAAIAEVVKGVRGYNKAVEQSNKKVSEPMTLILSQVDEEFKRSVADIFPEKTLSAAKNADVFNAVDQINEKLRHCHLSAEKFNGTFNFDKHNKTILNAVNDLNPNLVIRVKNSLSNVKHESERLK
;
A
#
# COMPACT_ATOMS: atom_id res chain seq x y z
N MET A 1 28.41 -37.79 -21.36
CA MET A 1 27.51 -38.77 -20.74
C MET A 1 26.10 -38.20 -20.84
N ILE A 2 25.27 -38.75 -21.74
CA ILE A 2 23.87 -38.31 -21.87
C ILE A 2 23.09 -39.11 -20.84
N VAL A 3 22.69 -38.47 -19.74
CA VAL A 3 21.82 -39.09 -18.74
C VAL A 3 20.48 -39.38 -19.42
N GLN A 4 20.05 -40.64 -19.42
CA GLN A 4 18.78 -40.99 -20.03
C GLN A 4 17.64 -40.45 -19.17
N LEU A 5 16.58 -39.94 -19.81
CA LEU A 5 15.45 -39.32 -19.11
C LEU A 5 14.83 -40.26 -18.05
N GLY A 6 14.84 -41.58 -18.31
CA GLY A 6 14.38 -42.59 -17.35
C GLY A 6 15.27 -42.72 -16.11
N GLU A 7 16.57 -42.47 -16.23
CA GLU A 7 17.54 -42.52 -15.14
C GLU A 7 17.43 -41.27 -14.25
N LEU A 8 17.25 -40.10 -14.86
CA LEU A 8 16.97 -38.85 -14.14
C LEU A 8 15.62 -38.92 -13.42
N ALA A 9 14.60 -39.49 -14.06
CA ALA A 9 13.27 -39.64 -13.48
C ALA A 9 13.23 -40.72 -12.38
N GLY A 10 14.05 -41.77 -12.46
CA GLY A 10 14.27 -42.72 -11.37
C GLY A 10 14.99 -42.09 -10.17
N GLN A 11 15.98 -41.22 -10.41
CA GLN A 11 16.67 -40.46 -9.36
C GLN A 11 15.76 -39.41 -8.70
N LEU A 12 14.96 -38.69 -9.50
CA LEU A 12 13.90 -37.82 -8.99
C LEU A 12 12.84 -38.65 -8.23
N GLY A 13 12.58 -39.87 -8.70
CA GLY A 13 11.68 -40.83 -8.07
C GLY A 13 12.06 -41.24 -6.67
N GLY A 14 13.34 -41.59 -6.47
CA GLY A 14 13.90 -41.81 -5.13
C GLY A 14 13.91 -40.52 -4.29
N PHE A 15 14.18 -39.37 -4.91
CA PHE A 15 14.20 -38.08 -4.19
C PHE A 15 12.81 -37.57 -3.78
N VAL A 16 11.74 -37.95 -4.48
CA VAL A 16 10.36 -37.48 -4.23
C VAL A 16 9.54 -38.54 -3.48
N GLY A 17 9.71 -39.83 -3.79
CA GLY A 17 8.97 -40.93 -3.17
C GLY A 17 9.38 -41.24 -1.72
N GLU A 18 10.66 -41.05 -1.37
CA GLU A 18 11.17 -41.30 0.00
C GLU A 18 11.45 -40.01 0.80
N SER A 19 11.24 -38.83 0.21
CA SER A 19 11.58 -37.57 0.89
C SER A 19 10.52 -37.22 1.93
N GLU A 20 10.94 -37.33 3.19
CA GLU A 20 10.25 -36.77 4.37
C GLU A 20 9.79 -35.32 4.15
N SER A 21 10.48 -34.55 3.30
CA SER A 21 10.10 -33.17 2.97
C SER A 21 8.84 -33.09 2.11
N VAL A 22 8.62 -34.04 1.18
CA VAL A 22 7.42 -34.10 0.33
C VAL A 22 6.21 -34.52 1.17
N LYS A 23 6.36 -35.55 2.00
CA LYS A 23 5.33 -35.94 2.99
C LYS A 23 4.93 -34.75 3.87
N LYS A 24 5.91 -34.04 4.44
CA LYS A 24 5.68 -32.81 5.23
C LYS A 24 4.98 -31.70 4.46
N ALA A 25 5.31 -31.52 3.18
CA ALA A 25 4.67 -30.50 2.34
C ALA A 25 3.18 -30.81 2.09
N VAL A 26 2.85 -32.06 1.77
CA VAL A 26 1.46 -32.50 1.58
C VAL A 26 0.67 -32.39 2.89
N VAL A 27 1.26 -32.76 4.02
CA VAL A 27 0.64 -32.57 5.35
C VAL A 27 0.34 -31.10 5.62
N LYS A 28 1.30 -30.21 5.38
CA LYS A 28 1.10 -28.75 5.52
C LYS A 28 0.03 -28.22 4.57
N ALA A 29 -0.08 -28.77 3.37
CA ALA A 29 -1.12 -28.42 2.40
C ALA A 29 -2.52 -28.78 2.90
N ILE A 30 -2.67 -29.98 3.46
CA ILE A 30 -3.92 -30.43 4.08
C ILE A 30 -4.28 -29.47 5.23
N ILE A 31 -3.34 -29.18 6.14
CA ILE A 31 -3.56 -28.24 7.25
C ILE A 31 -4.02 -26.87 6.73
N ALA A 32 -3.33 -26.31 5.74
CA ALA A 32 -3.69 -25.02 5.14
C ALA A 32 -5.09 -25.02 4.50
N CYS A 33 -5.50 -26.13 3.89
CA CYS A 33 -6.85 -26.28 3.33
C CYS A 33 -7.92 -26.18 4.43
N PHE A 34 -7.70 -26.83 5.58
CA PHE A 34 -8.59 -26.72 6.74
C PHE A 34 -8.55 -25.34 7.40
N ASP A 35 -7.39 -24.68 7.47
CA ASP A 35 -7.25 -23.31 7.98
C ASP A 35 -8.08 -22.32 7.17
N ASN A 36 -8.06 -22.47 5.84
CA ASN A 36 -8.85 -21.65 4.92
C ASN A 36 -10.35 -22.02 4.93
N ASN A 37 -10.71 -23.19 5.45
CA ASN A 37 -12.08 -23.70 5.51
C ASN A 37 -12.47 -24.09 6.96
N PRO A 38 -12.63 -23.12 7.88
CA PRO A 38 -12.79 -23.39 9.31
C PRO A 38 -14.06 -24.18 9.67
N HIS A 39 -15.08 -24.18 8.80
CA HIS A 39 -16.26 -25.01 8.96
C HIS A 39 -15.94 -26.52 8.88
N LEU A 40 -14.99 -26.91 8.03
CA LEU A 40 -14.52 -28.29 7.94
C LEU A 40 -13.84 -28.75 9.22
N LYS A 41 -13.12 -27.87 9.92
CA LYS A 41 -12.50 -28.19 11.22
C LYS A 41 -13.52 -28.58 12.27
N ASN A 42 -14.71 -28.00 12.24
CA ASN A 42 -15.78 -28.36 13.18
C ASN A 42 -16.45 -29.68 12.78
N ASP A 43 -16.69 -29.87 11.49
CA ASP A 43 -17.42 -31.03 10.96
C ASP A 43 -16.59 -32.33 10.97
N LEU A 44 -15.26 -32.20 10.91
CA LEU A 44 -14.29 -33.30 10.95
C LEU A 44 -13.39 -33.22 12.19
N LYS A 45 -13.84 -32.55 13.25
CA LYS A 45 -13.04 -32.24 14.44
C LYS A 45 -12.41 -33.48 15.08
N ASP A 46 -13.15 -34.58 15.11
CA ASP A 46 -12.75 -35.88 15.65
C ASP A 46 -11.51 -36.45 14.94
N VAL A 47 -11.45 -36.32 13.62
CA VAL A 47 -10.35 -36.85 12.80
C VAL A 47 -9.24 -35.81 12.58
N TYR A 48 -9.60 -34.54 12.38
CA TYR A 48 -8.66 -33.44 12.17
C TYR A 48 -7.85 -33.10 13.43
N SER A 49 -8.45 -33.13 14.63
CA SER A 49 -7.69 -32.85 15.87
C SER A 49 -6.67 -33.96 16.14
N SER A 50 -7.04 -35.23 15.90
CA SER A 50 -6.09 -36.35 15.99
C SER A 50 -4.99 -36.27 14.93
N TYR A 51 -5.26 -35.68 13.77
CA TYR A 51 -4.29 -35.49 12.68
C TYR A 51 -3.29 -34.36 12.96
N VAL A 52 -3.76 -33.20 13.44
CA VAL A 52 -2.92 -32.02 13.71
C VAL A 52 -1.98 -32.27 14.89
N THR A 53 -2.42 -32.96 15.94
CA THR A 53 -1.60 -33.19 17.14
C THR A 53 -0.44 -34.16 16.85
N THR A 54 -0.70 -35.29 16.20
CA THR A 54 0.29 -36.34 15.96
C THR A 54 1.35 -35.94 14.92
N LEU A 55 0.99 -35.14 13.91
CA LEU A 55 1.93 -34.67 12.88
C LEU A 55 2.65 -33.37 13.23
N SER A 56 2.12 -32.54 14.15
CA SER A 56 2.90 -31.42 14.70
C SER A 56 4.07 -31.90 15.56
N GLU A 57 3.95 -33.08 16.17
CA GLU A 57 5.01 -33.73 16.95
C GLU A 57 6.04 -34.43 16.05
N SER A 58 5.62 -35.10 14.96
CA SER A 58 6.55 -35.77 14.02
C SER A 58 7.38 -34.80 13.15
N VAL A 59 7.00 -33.52 13.06
CA VAL A 59 7.82 -32.49 12.40
C VAL A 59 9.09 -32.17 13.22
N ASN A 60 9.14 -32.52 14.51
CA ASN A 60 10.23 -32.17 15.44
C ASN A 60 11.25 -33.29 15.75
N SER A 61 11.04 -34.54 15.32
CA SER A 61 11.95 -35.65 15.60
C SER A 61 12.17 -36.55 14.38
N ALA A 62 13.43 -36.92 14.13
CA ALA A 62 13.86 -37.66 12.94
C ALA A 62 13.46 -39.14 12.92
N ASP A 63 12.96 -39.69 14.03
CA ASP A 63 12.67 -41.11 14.17
C ASP A 63 11.35 -41.31 14.93
N GLN A 64 10.19 -41.27 14.26
CA GLN A 64 9.02 -42.12 14.59
C GLN A 64 7.75 -41.82 13.75
N ALA A 65 7.10 -42.92 13.37
CA ALA A 65 5.74 -43.12 12.86
C ALA A 65 5.41 -42.57 11.46
N ASP A 66 5.28 -43.49 10.49
CA ASP A 66 4.69 -43.26 9.18
C ASP A 66 3.20 -42.89 9.37
N GLY A 67 2.86 -41.59 9.28
CA GLY A 67 1.50 -41.05 9.46
C GLY A 67 0.50 -41.43 8.37
N THR A 68 0.73 -42.57 7.70
CA THR A 68 -0.08 -43.12 6.61
C THR A 68 -1.44 -43.59 7.12
N ASP A 69 -1.50 -44.20 8.30
CA ASP A 69 -2.75 -44.71 8.89
C ASP A 69 -3.74 -43.59 9.22
N GLU A 70 -3.27 -42.42 9.66
CA GLU A 70 -4.09 -41.24 9.94
C GLU A 70 -4.63 -40.60 8.67
N ILE A 71 -3.84 -40.59 7.59
CA ILE A 71 -4.25 -40.02 6.30
C ILE A 71 -5.30 -40.89 5.62
N VAL A 72 -5.16 -42.22 5.70
CA VAL A 72 -6.19 -43.16 5.23
C VAL A 72 -7.51 -42.94 5.98
N LYS A 73 -7.48 -42.79 7.32
CA LYS A 73 -8.68 -42.49 8.12
C LYS A 73 -9.32 -41.15 7.73
N LEU A 74 -8.51 -40.12 7.47
CA LEU A 74 -8.99 -38.81 7.00
C LEU A 74 -9.64 -38.93 5.61
N SER A 75 -8.97 -39.62 4.68
CA SER A 75 -9.42 -39.89 3.31
C SER A 75 -10.78 -40.59 3.29
N GLU A 76 -10.95 -41.63 4.11
CA GLU A 76 -12.21 -42.36 4.27
C GLU A 76 -13.34 -41.44 4.79
N ARG A 77 -13.04 -40.63 5.80
CA ARG A 77 -14.03 -39.74 6.42
C ARG A 77 -14.46 -38.62 5.48
N VAL A 78 -13.51 -38.01 4.78
CA VAL A 78 -13.76 -37.01 3.74
C VAL A 78 -14.61 -37.61 2.62
N THR A 79 -14.31 -38.83 2.19
CA THR A 79 -15.09 -39.54 1.17
C THR A 79 -16.53 -39.82 1.62
N GLN A 80 -16.75 -40.19 2.89
CA GLN A 80 -18.10 -40.35 3.46
C GLN A 80 -18.86 -39.01 3.46
N GLN A 81 -18.18 -37.92 3.82
CA GLN A 81 -18.81 -36.61 3.91
C GLN A 81 -19.16 -36.02 2.53
N ILE A 82 -18.32 -36.24 1.52
CA ILE A 82 -18.61 -35.93 0.12
C ILE A 82 -19.89 -36.64 -0.32
N LYS A 83 -20.01 -37.96 -0.09
CA LYS A 83 -21.22 -38.72 -0.45
C LYS A 83 -22.48 -38.18 0.23
N LEU A 84 -22.39 -37.80 1.51
CA LEU A 84 -23.53 -37.21 2.24
C LEU A 84 -23.94 -35.85 1.65
N LEU A 85 -22.97 -35.01 1.31
CA LEU A 85 -23.21 -33.70 0.69
C LEU A 85 -23.81 -33.83 -0.71
N GLU A 86 -23.29 -34.74 -1.53
CA GLU A 86 -23.84 -35.04 -2.86
C GLU A 86 -25.28 -35.55 -2.75
N GLN A 87 -25.58 -36.42 -1.78
CA GLN A 87 -26.95 -36.87 -1.52
C GLN A 87 -27.87 -35.72 -1.08
N GLN A 88 -27.38 -34.80 -0.26
CA GLN A 88 -28.12 -33.61 0.15
C GLN A 88 -28.36 -32.64 -1.01
N LEU A 89 -27.41 -32.54 -1.95
CA LEU A 89 -27.51 -31.70 -3.14
C LEU A 89 -28.47 -32.30 -4.19
N ASN A 90 -28.49 -33.63 -4.30
CA ASN A 90 -29.27 -34.39 -5.29
C ASN A 90 -30.66 -34.82 -4.78
N SER A 91 -30.93 -34.73 -3.48
CA SER A 91 -32.26 -35.03 -2.94
C SER A 91 -33.27 -33.97 -3.39
N PRO A 92 -34.41 -34.34 -4.01
CA PRO A 92 -35.47 -33.39 -4.27
C PRO A 92 -35.90 -32.76 -2.94
N LYS A 93 -35.99 -31.43 -2.88
CA LYS A 93 -36.51 -30.68 -1.72
C LYS A 93 -37.93 -31.13 -1.36
N ASN A 94 -38.04 -32.26 -0.67
CA ASN A 94 -39.28 -32.80 -0.15
C ASN A 94 -39.07 -33.07 1.33
N LEU A 95 -39.23 -32.02 2.13
CA LEU A 95 -39.84 -32.12 3.45
C LEU A 95 -40.35 -30.74 3.85
N TYR A 96 -41.60 -30.49 3.51
CA TYR A 96 -42.39 -29.48 4.21
C TYR A 96 -42.54 -29.90 5.67
N ASN A 97 -42.51 -28.89 6.54
CA ASN A 97 -42.92 -28.86 7.94
C ASN A 97 -41.86 -29.24 8.99
N SER A 98 -41.07 -28.25 9.42
CA SER A 98 -41.19 -27.64 10.77
C SER A 98 -39.90 -26.93 11.18
N LEU A 99 -39.50 -25.83 10.55
CA LEU A 99 -38.55 -24.86 11.14
C LEU A 99 -38.68 -23.47 10.48
N PRO A 100 -38.34 -22.37 11.17
CA PRO A 100 -38.62 -21.01 10.73
C PRO A 100 -37.84 -20.62 9.46
N PRO A 101 -38.30 -19.64 8.68
CA PRO A 101 -37.73 -19.30 7.39
C PRO A 101 -36.34 -18.67 7.55
N SER A 102 -35.30 -19.39 7.11
CA SER A 102 -33.94 -18.87 6.94
C SER A 102 -33.82 -18.16 5.57
N PRO A 103 -32.93 -17.17 5.39
CA PRO A 103 -32.91 -16.33 4.21
C PRO A 103 -32.34 -17.08 3.00
N SER A 104 -33.21 -17.35 2.02
CA SER A 104 -32.88 -17.74 0.64
C SER A 104 -32.25 -19.15 0.48
N PRO A 105 -32.95 -20.11 -0.16
CA PRO A 105 -32.41 -21.44 -0.49
C PRO A 105 -31.15 -21.46 -1.37
N SER A 106 -30.80 -20.31 -1.97
CA SER A 106 -29.62 -20.12 -2.82
C SER A 106 -28.32 -19.94 -2.03
N ALA A 107 -28.37 -19.32 -0.84
CA ALA A 107 -27.19 -19.13 0.00
C ALA A 107 -26.72 -20.44 0.63
N ASP A 108 -27.68 -21.29 1.04
CA ASP A 108 -27.40 -22.62 1.58
C ASP A 108 -26.80 -23.56 0.53
N SER A 109 -27.30 -23.50 -0.71
CA SER A 109 -26.74 -24.28 -1.83
C SER A 109 -25.31 -23.87 -2.17
N ALA A 110 -25.03 -22.56 -2.27
CA ALA A 110 -23.68 -22.07 -2.55
C ALA A 110 -22.70 -22.48 -1.43
N LYS A 111 -23.13 -22.42 -0.17
CA LYS A 111 -22.33 -22.84 0.98
C LYS A 111 -22.05 -24.35 0.99
N LEU A 112 -23.04 -25.17 0.65
CA LEU A 112 -22.87 -26.62 0.49
C LEU A 112 -21.90 -26.96 -0.65
N GLN A 113 -21.96 -26.20 -1.75
CA GLN A 113 -21.13 -26.41 -2.92
C GLN A 113 -19.66 -26.01 -2.67
N SER A 114 -19.42 -24.86 -2.02
CA SER A 114 -18.08 -24.49 -1.56
C SER A 114 -17.50 -25.50 -0.56
N LYS A 115 -18.34 -26.10 0.29
CA LYS A 115 -17.94 -27.16 1.21
C LYS A 115 -17.56 -28.44 0.47
N LEU A 116 -18.32 -28.82 -0.57
CA LEU A 116 -18.02 -29.97 -1.42
C LEU A 116 -16.67 -29.80 -2.12
N GLU A 117 -16.44 -28.66 -2.77
CA GLU A 117 -15.17 -28.35 -3.45
C GLU A 117 -13.96 -28.42 -2.51
N ALA A 118 -14.11 -27.92 -1.28
CA ALA A 118 -13.05 -27.98 -0.28
C ALA A 118 -12.74 -29.42 0.17
N LEU A 119 -13.78 -30.26 0.33
CA LEU A 119 -13.59 -31.68 0.68
C LEU A 119 -12.98 -32.49 -0.47
N GLU A 120 -13.37 -32.21 -1.72
CA GLU A 120 -12.77 -32.83 -2.90
C GLU A 120 -11.27 -32.56 -2.99
N LYS A 121 -10.84 -31.32 -2.70
CA LYS A 121 -9.42 -30.96 -2.63
C LYS A 121 -8.67 -31.71 -1.53
N VAL A 122 -9.27 -31.84 -0.34
CA VAL A 122 -8.66 -32.62 0.74
C VAL A 122 -8.52 -34.08 0.34
N LYS A 123 -9.54 -34.66 -0.32
CA LYS A 123 -9.49 -36.04 -0.84
C LYS A 123 -8.38 -36.23 -1.86
N GLU A 124 -8.21 -35.28 -2.78
CA GLU A 124 -7.15 -35.29 -3.78
C GLU A 124 -5.75 -35.25 -3.11
N LEU A 125 -5.57 -34.38 -2.12
CA LEU A 125 -4.34 -34.29 -1.32
C LEU A 125 -4.05 -35.57 -0.53
N CYS A 126 -5.06 -36.20 0.07
CA CYS A 126 -4.92 -37.50 0.71
C CYS A 126 -4.51 -38.59 -0.30
N GLY A 127 -5.13 -38.60 -1.49
CA GLY A 127 -4.78 -39.52 -2.57
C GLY A 127 -3.34 -39.34 -3.05
N PHE A 128 -2.84 -38.10 -3.14
CA PHE A 128 -1.43 -37.86 -3.44
C PHE A 128 -0.51 -38.44 -2.38
N TYR A 129 -0.85 -38.30 -1.10
CA TYR A 129 -0.06 -38.87 0.00
C TYR A 129 -0.03 -40.41 -0.04
N GLU A 130 -1.18 -41.05 -0.25
CA GLU A 130 -1.27 -42.52 -0.38
C GLU A 130 -0.47 -43.04 -1.58
N ASN A 131 -0.51 -42.32 -2.69
CA ASN A 131 0.22 -42.66 -3.91
C ASN A 131 1.74 -42.42 -3.83
N LEU A 132 2.25 -41.69 -2.82
CA LEU A 132 3.69 -41.59 -2.57
C LEU A 132 4.28 -42.94 -2.13
N ASN A 133 3.51 -43.77 -1.41
CA ASN A 133 3.96 -45.05 -0.89
C ASN A 133 3.79 -46.21 -1.89
N ASN A 134 2.99 -46.03 -2.95
CA ASN A 134 2.74 -47.05 -3.97
C ASN A 134 3.72 -46.86 -5.14
N HIS A 135 4.85 -47.54 -5.10
CA HIS A 135 5.79 -47.58 -6.23
C HIS A 135 5.45 -48.70 -7.23
N PRO A 136 4.86 -48.39 -8.41
CA PRO A 136 5.25 -49.05 -9.63
C PRO A 136 6.37 -48.21 -10.30
N ASN A 137 7.31 -48.89 -10.94
CA ASN A 137 8.47 -48.36 -11.69
C ASN A 137 8.08 -47.47 -12.90
N GLU A 138 7.24 -46.47 -12.72
CA GLU A 138 6.82 -45.53 -13.77
C GLU A 138 7.12 -44.09 -13.34
N PRO A 139 8.37 -43.63 -13.58
CA PRO A 139 8.81 -42.29 -13.22
C PRO A 139 7.92 -41.17 -13.77
N LYS A 140 7.25 -41.43 -14.90
CA LYS A 140 6.30 -40.52 -15.52
C LYS A 140 5.09 -40.23 -14.62
N ASN A 141 4.48 -41.27 -14.02
CA ASN A 141 3.29 -41.08 -13.19
C ASN A 141 3.61 -40.30 -11.92
N LEU A 142 4.80 -40.46 -11.36
CA LEU A 142 5.24 -39.68 -10.21
C LEU A 142 5.42 -38.20 -10.57
N LEU A 143 6.08 -37.91 -11.71
CA LEU A 143 6.22 -36.55 -12.21
C LEU A 143 4.85 -35.91 -12.51
N ASP A 144 3.95 -36.67 -13.14
CA ASP A 144 2.60 -36.21 -13.45
C ASP A 144 1.79 -35.93 -12.16
N ASN A 145 1.89 -36.79 -11.14
CA ASN A 145 1.23 -36.60 -9.84
C ASN A 145 1.84 -35.43 -9.05
N LEU A 146 3.16 -35.26 -9.07
CA LEU A 146 3.83 -34.14 -8.41
C LEU A 146 3.47 -32.81 -9.05
N CYS A 147 3.49 -32.74 -10.39
CA CYS A 147 3.08 -31.57 -11.15
C CYS A 147 1.60 -31.25 -10.90
N SER A 148 0.73 -32.25 -10.98
CA SER A 148 -0.71 -32.07 -10.71
C SER A 148 -0.97 -31.61 -9.27
N GLY A 149 -0.30 -32.22 -8.29
CA GLY A 149 -0.39 -31.81 -6.90
C GLY A 149 0.12 -30.38 -6.66
N LEU A 150 1.20 -29.97 -7.33
CA LEU A 150 1.68 -28.58 -7.30
C LEU A 150 0.71 -27.63 -7.99
N GLU A 151 0.13 -28.01 -9.12
CA GLU A 151 -0.89 -27.20 -9.81
C GLU A 151 -2.10 -26.98 -8.91
N THR A 152 -2.66 -28.04 -8.32
CA THR A 152 -3.77 -27.97 -7.37
C THR A 152 -3.40 -27.16 -6.11
N PHE A 153 -2.23 -27.41 -5.54
CA PHE A 153 -1.71 -26.70 -4.37
C PHE A 153 -1.54 -25.19 -4.63
N LEU A 154 -1.06 -24.83 -5.82
CA LEU A 154 -0.83 -23.44 -6.22
C LEU A 154 -2.07 -22.77 -6.82
N GLY A 155 -3.12 -23.52 -7.16
CA GLY A 155 -4.30 -23.04 -7.86
C GLY A 155 -3.99 -22.67 -9.31
N PHE A 156 -3.09 -23.42 -9.96
CA PHE A 156 -2.75 -23.25 -11.37
C PHE A 156 -3.71 -24.08 -12.23
N ASN A 157 -4.29 -23.44 -13.24
CA ASN A 157 -5.15 -24.08 -14.20
C ASN A 157 -4.41 -24.21 -15.54
N SER A 158 -4.10 -25.46 -15.89
CA SER A 158 -3.34 -25.81 -17.09
C SER A 158 -4.06 -25.47 -18.40
N ALA A 159 -5.40 -25.40 -18.40
CA ALA A 159 -6.18 -25.00 -19.57
C ALA A 159 -6.13 -23.48 -19.80
N SER A 160 -6.20 -22.66 -18.74
CA SER A 160 -6.09 -21.20 -18.83
C SER A 160 -4.64 -20.70 -18.84
N LYS A 161 -3.67 -21.58 -18.53
CA LYS A 161 -2.25 -21.24 -18.32
C LYS A 161 -2.07 -20.14 -17.27
N GLY A 162 -2.92 -20.10 -16.25
CA GLY A 162 -2.94 -19.07 -15.23
C GLY A 162 -3.47 -19.57 -13.89
N TYR A 163 -3.43 -18.72 -12.87
CA TYR A 163 -3.93 -19.08 -11.54
C TYR A 163 -5.41 -18.76 -11.40
N ASP A 164 -6.20 -19.73 -10.95
CA ASP A 164 -7.65 -19.59 -10.73
C ASP A 164 -7.97 -19.00 -9.34
N GLY A 165 -6.97 -18.89 -8.46
CA GLY A 165 -7.11 -18.37 -7.10
C GLY A 165 -7.66 -19.38 -6.10
N GLN A 166 -7.74 -20.67 -6.48
CA GLN A 166 -8.30 -21.73 -5.67
C GLN A 166 -7.28 -22.49 -4.79
N GLY A 167 -5.98 -22.26 -5.00
CA GLY A 167 -4.89 -22.87 -4.23
C GLY A 167 -4.42 -22.03 -3.04
N ILE A 168 -3.38 -22.48 -2.35
CA ILE A 168 -2.82 -21.81 -1.15
C ILE A 168 -2.02 -20.54 -1.47
N VAL A 169 -1.77 -20.26 -2.75
CA VAL A 169 -0.95 -19.12 -3.15
C VAL A 169 -1.82 -17.89 -3.16
N TYR A 170 -1.48 -16.94 -2.26
CA TYR A 170 -1.85 -15.52 -2.25
C TYR A 170 -3.08 -15.20 -3.10
N SER A 171 -4.21 -14.91 -2.45
CA SER A 171 -5.42 -14.53 -3.16
C SER A 171 -5.11 -13.46 -4.22
N ASN A 172 -5.80 -13.49 -5.36
CA ASN A 172 -5.62 -12.47 -6.40
C ASN A 172 -5.75 -11.05 -5.84
N LEU A 173 -6.52 -10.88 -4.75
CA LEU A 173 -6.66 -9.63 -4.03
C LEU A 173 -5.39 -9.25 -3.24
N ASP A 174 -4.75 -10.19 -2.56
CA ASP A 174 -3.49 -9.92 -1.85
C ASP A 174 -2.36 -9.61 -2.84
N ARG A 175 -2.28 -10.33 -3.97
CA ARG A 175 -1.31 -10.00 -5.05
C ARG A 175 -1.55 -8.60 -5.63
N LEU A 176 -2.82 -8.18 -5.75
CA LEU A 176 -3.17 -6.83 -6.16
C LEU A 176 -2.76 -5.79 -5.11
N CYS A 177 -3.01 -6.05 -3.82
CA CYS A 177 -2.56 -5.18 -2.73
C CYS A 177 -1.02 -5.02 -2.75
N ASP A 178 -0.28 -6.11 -2.90
CA ASP A 178 1.18 -6.11 -3.00
C ASP A 178 1.67 -5.35 -4.24
N GLY A 179 0.96 -5.52 -5.37
CA GLY A 179 1.21 -4.78 -6.61
C GLY A 179 1.00 -3.27 -6.46
N VAL A 180 -0.11 -2.86 -5.84
CA VAL A 180 -0.40 -1.44 -5.56
C VAL A 180 0.61 -0.85 -4.58
N MET A 181 0.92 -1.56 -3.49
CA MET A 181 1.93 -1.10 -2.53
C MET A 181 3.31 -1.00 -3.17
N GLY A 182 3.69 -1.98 -4.01
CA GLY A 182 4.93 -1.95 -4.78
C GLY A 182 4.99 -0.77 -5.75
N PHE A 183 3.91 -0.50 -6.48
CA PHE A 183 3.80 0.67 -7.36
C PHE A 183 3.95 1.98 -6.59
N LEU A 184 3.20 2.16 -5.51
CA LEU A 184 3.24 3.38 -4.70
C LEU A 184 4.62 3.58 -4.05
N SER A 185 5.24 2.50 -3.54
CA SER A 185 6.58 2.55 -2.95
C SER A 185 7.62 3.00 -4.00
N GLY A 186 7.57 2.41 -5.20
CA GLY A 186 8.45 2.80 -6.31
C GLY A 186 8.22 4.24 -6.77
N PHE A 187 6.96 4.64 -6.94
CA PHE A 187 6.60 6.00 -7.34
C PHE A 187 7.06 7.04 -6.31
N LEU A 188 6.71 6.85 -5.03
CA LEU A 188 7.07 7.78 -3.96
C LEU A 188 8.58 7.85 -3.76
N SER A 189 9.29 6.72 -3.82
CA SER A 189 10.76 6.69 -3.74
C SER A 189 11.42 7.44 -4.90
N ASN A 190 10.87 7.31 -6.11
CA ASN A 190 11.38 8.02 -7.28
C ASN A 190 11.24 9.54 -7.11
N ILE A 191 10.06 10.02 -6.68
CA ILE A 191 9.84 11.46 -6.51
C ILE A 191 10.50 12.02 -5.24
N HIS A 192 10.80 11.20 -4.23
CA HIS A 192 11.26 11.64 -2.90
C HIS A 192 12.43 12.62 -2.94
N LYS A 193 13.43 12.33 -3.79
CA LYS A 193 14.62 13.19 -3.95
C LYS A 193 14.30 14.54 -4.60
N HIS A 194 13.16 14.65 -5.28
CA HIS A 194 12.70 15.84 -5.98
C HIS A 194 11.71 16.69 -5.16
N LEU A 195 11.32 16.25 -3.96
CA LEU A 195 10.35 16.94 -3.10
C LEU A 195 10.94 18.10 -2.27
N GLY A 196 12.20 18.48 -2.51
CA GLY A 196 12.85 19.59 -1.81
C GLY A 196 13.00 19.33 -0.30
N GLN A 197 12.85 20.37 0.51
CA GLN A 197 13.07 20.28 1.96
C GLN A 197 11.99 19.48 2.69
N HIS A 198 10.80 19.35 2.10
CA HIS A 198 9.64 18.69 2.71
C HIS A 198 9.56 17.18 2.42
N LYS A 199 10.59 16.61 1.77
CA LYS A 199 10.66 15.16 1.47
C LYS A 199 10.50 14.26 2.71
N GLY A 200 10.86 14.76 3.89
CA GLY A 200 10.74 14.05 5.16
C GLY A 200 9.30 13.59 5.46
N GLU A 201 8.30 14.35 5.01
CA GLU A 201 6.88 14.05 5.21
C GLU A 201 6.43 12.75 4.50
N ILE A 202 7.14 12.36 3.44
CA ILE A 202 6.83 11.14 2.65
C ILE A 202 7.65 9.93 3.10
N THR A 203 8.71 10.12 3.88
CA THR A 203 9.62 9.03 4.29
C THR A 203 8.90 7.91 5.02
N GLU A 204 8.02 8.24 5.97
CA GLU A 204 7.28 7.23 6.73
C GLU A 204 6.24 6.50 5.85
N ALA A 205 5.68 7.18 4.85
CA ALA A 205 4.79 6.54 3.89
C ALA A 205 5.52 5.47 3.06
N ILE A 206 6.73 5.79 2.56
CA ILE A 206 7.56 4.84 1.80
C ILE A 206 7.92 3.64 2.67
N LYS A 207 8.40 3.89 3.89
CA LYS A 207 8.77 2.83 4.84
C LYS A 207 7.57 1.94 5.19
N SER A 208 6.40 2.53 5.42
CA SER A 208 5.18 1.78 5.72
C SER A 208 4.75 0.88 4.56
N LEU A 209 4.86 1.37 3.31
CA LEU A 209 4.59 0.56 2.11
C LEU A 209 5.54 -0.63 1.96
N GLU A 210 6.84 -0.46 2.25
CA GLU A 210 7.82 -1.53 2.19
C GLU A 210 7.59 -2.59 3.26
N GLN A 211 7.27 -2.15 4.49
CA GLN A 211 7.08 -3.05 5.64
C GLN A 211 5.79 -3.89 5.54
N ASN A 212 4.76 -3.37 4.89
CA ASN A 212 3.45 -4.00 4.83
C ASN A 212 3.17 -4.78 3.54
N LYS A 213 4.16 -4.89 2.64
CA LYS A 213 4.01 -5.44 1.29
C LYS A 213 3.51 -6.89 1.22
N HIS A 214 3.47 -7.64 2.32
CA HIS A 214 3.02 -9.04 2.37
C HIS A 214 2.05 -9.31 3.52
N ALA A 215 1.46 -8.26 4.08
CA ALA A 215 0.58 -8.32 5.25
C ALA A 215 -0.92 -8.31 4.86
N GLY A 216 -1.21 -8.58 3.58
CA GLY A 216 -2.55 -8.64 3.01
C GLY A 216 -3.37 -7.37 3.27
N LYS A 217 -4.68 -7.51 3.43
CA LYS A 217 -5.63 -6.39 3.65
C LYS A 217 -5.23 -5.47 4.81
N ASN A 218 -4.77 -6.03 5.93
CA ASN A 218 -4.44 -5.22 7.12
C ASN A 218 -3.19 -4.37 6.88
N GLY A 219 -2.16 -4.97 6.27
CA GLY A 219 -0.97 -4.25 5.83
C GLY A 219 -1.29 -3.15 4.83
N PHE A 220 -2.13 -3.47 3.84
CA PHE A 220 -2.58 -2.50 2.85
C PHE A 220 -3.25 -1.29 3.50
N ASN A 221 -4.22 -1.50 4.40
CA ASN A 221 -4.91 -0.40 5.08
C ASN A 221 -3.95 0.46 5.90
N ALA A 222 -3.00 -0.15 6.62
CA ALA A 222 -2.00 0.56 7.39
C ALA A 222 -1.08 1.40 6.50
N ALA A 223 -0.60 0.82 5.39
CA ALA A 223 0.29 1.50 4.46
C ALA A 223 -0.40 2.68 3.77
N ILE A 224 -1.63 2.49 3.27
CA ILE A 224 -2.39 3.55 2.61
C ILE A 224 -2.72 4.70 3.55
N ALA A 225 -3.01 4.41 4.83
CA ALA A 225 -3.23 5.47 5.83
C ALA A 225 -1.99 6.37 5.99
N GLU A 226 -0.79 5.78 6.05
CA GLU A 226 0.46 6.55 6.12
C GLU A 226 0.76 7.30 4.82
N VAL A 227 0.43 6.74 3.65
CA VAL A 227 0.51 7.48 2.36
C VAL A 227 -0.35 8.73 2.38
N VAL A 228 -1.63 8.60 2.78
CA VAL A 228 -2.55 9.74 2.85
C VAL A 228 -2.03 10.80 3.82
N LYS A 229 -1.53 10.37 4.99
CA LYS A 229 -0.97 11.26 6.01
C LYS A 229 0.28 11.98 5.50
N GLY A 230 1.21 11.26 4.88
CA GLY A 230 2.45 11.83 4.34
C GLY A 230 2.18 12.83 3.22
N VAL A 231 1.32 12.49 2.25
CA VAL A 231 0.95 13.41 1.16
C VAL A 231 0.27 14.67 1.69
N ARG A 232 -0.62 14.52 2.69
CA ARG A 232 -1.25 15.68 3.35
C ARG A 232 -0.21 16.54 4.09
N GLY A 233 0.72 15.91 4.81
CA GLY A 233 1.83 16.57 5.51
C GLY A 233 2.68 17.39 4.55
N TYR A 234 3.11 16.77 3.45
CA TYR A 234 3.86 17.42 2.38
C TYR A 234 3.13 18.65 1.83
N ASN A 235 1.88 18.50 1.41
CA ASN A 235 1.11 19.60 0.82
C ASN A 235 0.94 20.77 1.79
N LYS A 236 0.67 20.49 3.08
CA LYS A 236 0.55 21.51 4.12
C LYS A 236 1.88 22.24 4.35
N ALA A 237 2.99 21.51 4.36
CA ALA A 237 4.32 22.09 4.54
C ALA A 237 4.70 23.01 3.35
N VAL A 238 4.41 22.59 2.12
CA VAL A 238 4.58 23.41 0.91
C VAL A 238 3.71 24.67 0.97
N GLU A 239 2.44 24.54 1.36
CA GLU A 239 1.52 25.69 1.51
C GLU A 239 2.07 26.71 2.51
N GLN A 240 2.52 26.26 3.67
CA GLN A 240 3.12 27.11 4.70
C GLN A 240 4.40 27.79 4.22
N SER A 241 5.24 27.07 3.47
CA SER A 241 6.47 27.61 2.89
C SER A 241 6.16 28.72 1.88
N ASN A 242 5.18 28.50 1.00
CA ASN A 242 4.71 29.50 0.04
C ASN A 242 4.19 30.75 0.76
N LYS A 243 3.37 30.59 1.82
CA LYS A 243 2.84 31.70 2.62
C LYS A 243 3.94 32.56 3.25
N LYS A 244 5.00 31.94 3.78
CA LYS A 244 6.15 32.66 4.35
C LYS A 244 6.82 33.61 3.36
N VAL A 245 6.75 33.32 2.06
CA VAL A 245 7.30 34.19 1.01
C VAL A 245 6.23 35.13 0.44
N SER A 246 5.01 34.65 0.21
CA SER A 246 3.96 35.44 -0.43
C SER A 246 3.37 36.51 0.49
N GLU A 247 3.20 36.24 1.78
CA GLU A 247 2.59 37.21 2.71
C GLU A 247 3.40 38.51 2.84
N PRO A 248 4.74 38.49 3.06
CA PRO A 248 5.53 39.72 3.07
C PRO A 248 5.51 40.47 1.73
N MET A 249 5.48 39.75 0.61
CA MET A 249 5.39 40.33 -0.74
C MET A 249 4.05 41.02 -0.98
N THR A 250 2.94 40.37 -0.61
CA THR A 250 1.61 40.98 -0.71
C THR A 250 1.48 42.17 0.24
N LEU A 251 2.06 42.09 1.44
CA LEU A 251 2.03 43.18 2.41
C LEU A 251 2.71 44.43 1.85
N ILE A 252 3.95 44.34 1.35
CA ILE A 252 4.63 45.54 0.82
C ILE A 252 3.91 46.10 -0.41
N LEU A 253 3.37 45.25 -1.29
CA LEU A 253 2.58 45.69 -2.44
C LEU A 253 1.30 46.44 -2.01
N SER A 254 0.63 45.98 -0.95
CA SER A 254 -0.56 46.66 -0.42
C SER A 254 -0.28 48.05 0.15
N GLN A 255 0.97 48.37 0.50
CA GLN A 255 1.33 49.70 1.02
C GLN A 255 1.50 50.74 -0.09
N VAL A 256 1.63 50.30 -1.35
CA VAL A 256 1.85 51.16 -2.53
C VAL A 256 0.79 50.91 -3.60
N ASP A 257 -0.45 50.70 -3.15
CA ASP A 257 -1.60 50.47 -4.00
C ASP A 257 -2.04 51.76 -4.76
N GLU A 258 -3.11 51.65 -5.53
CA GLU A 258 -3.62 52.77 -6.33
C GLU A 258 -4.15 53.93 -5.46
N GLU A 259 -4.63 53.64 -4.25
CA GLU A 259 -5.06 54.67 -3.30
C GLU A 259 -3.85 55.46 -2.79
N PHE A 260 -2.78 54.76 -2.39
CA PHE A 260 -1.53 55.40 -2.03
C PHE A 260 -1.01 56.29 -3.17
N LYS A 261 -0.95 55.78 -4.40
CA LYS A 261 -0.47 56.56 -5.56
C LYS A 261 -1.30 57.82 -5.82
N ARG A 262 -2.64 57.71 -5.77
CA ARG A 262 -3.54 58.87 -5.90
C ARG A 262 -3.29 59.87 -4.78
N SER A 263 -3.21 59.39 -3.55
CA SER A 263 -2.97 60.25 -2.39
C SER A 263 -1.64 61.00 -2.46
N VAL A 264 -0.61 60.46 -3.14
CA VAL A 264 0.66 61.16 -3.41
C VAL A 264 0.47 62.19 -4.52
N ALA A 265 -0.20 61.82 -5.62
CA ALA A 265 -0.48 62.72 -6.74
C ALA A 265 -1.33 63.94 -6.34
N ASP A 266 -2.23 63.77 -5.36
CA ASP A 266 -3.16 64.79 -4.90
C ASP A 266 -2.53 65.78 -3.90
N ILE A 267 -1.34 65.50 -3.33
CA ILE A 267 -0.71 66.39 -2.33
C ILE A 267 -0.40 67.77 -2.93
N PHE A 268 0.06 67.81 -4.18
CA PHE A 268 0.41 69.07 -4.82
C PHE A 268 0.22 68.99 -6.34
N PRO A 269 -1.04 69.07 -6.84
CA PRO A 269 -1.32 68.92 -8.26
C PRO A 269 -0.73 70.10 -9.04
N GLU A 270 -0.26 69.82 -10.25
CA GLU A 270 0.50 70.75 -11.10
C GLU A 270 -0.22 72.08 -11.37
N LYS A 271 -1.57 72.07 -11.37
CA LYS A 271 -2.41 73.26 -11.55
C LYS A 271 -2.32 74.28 -10.40
N THR A 272 -1.71 73.92 -9.27
CA THR A 272 -1.62 74.77 -8.06
C THR A 272 -0.31 75.57 -8.00
N LEU A 273 0.68 75.25 -8.84
CA LEU A 273 2.02 75.85 -8.83
C LEU A 273 2.05 77.37 -9.08
N SER A 274 1.13 77.89 -9.89
CA SER A 274 1.13 79.31 -10.29
C SER A 274 0.46 80.25 -9.29
N ALA A 275 -0.22 79.72 -8.25
CA ALA A 275 -0.92 80.50 -7.22
C ALA A 275 -0.60 80.06 -5.78
N ALA A 276 0.28 79.08 -5.58
CA ALA A 276 0.61 78.52 -4.27
C ALA A 276 1.35 79.52 -3.38
N LYS A 277 0.94 79.60 -2.11
CA LYS A 277 1.67 80.34 -1.07
C LYS A 277 2.72 79.43 -0.44
N ASN A 278 3.72 80.03 0.21
CA ASN A 278 4.75 79.27 0.94
C ASN A 278 4.16 78.26 1.93
N ALA A 279 3.05 78.60 2.61
CA ALA A 279 2.36 77.70 3.54
C ALA A 279 1.81 76.44 2.87
N ASP A 280 1.32 76.54 1.62
CA ASP A 280 0.79 75.40 0.87
C ASP A 280 1.92 74.44 0.48
N VAL A 281 3.09 74.99 0.13
CA VAL A 281 4.30 74.21 -0.17
C VAL A 281 4.83 73.49 1.07
N PHE A 282 4.90 74.17 2.23
CA PHE A 282 5.33 73.52 3.47
C PHE A 282 4.41 72.38 3.89
N ASN A 283 3.09 72.59 3.81
CA ASN A 283 2.11 71.54 4.10
C ASN A 283 2.20 70.35 3.13
N ALA A 284 2.55 70.58 1.86
CA ALA A 284 2.79 69.51 0.89
C ALA A 284 4.06 68.71 1.24
N VAL A 285 5.14 69.40 1.62
CA VAL A 285 6.39 68.76 2.07
C VAL A 285 6.14 67.88 3.30
N ASP A 286 5.39 68.36 4.29
CA ASP A 286 5.07 67.58 5.49
C ASP A 286 4.26 66.32 5.17
N GLN A 287 3.27 66.42 4.27
CA GLN A 287 2.48 65.26 3.83
C GLN A 287 3.32 64.24 3.05
N ILE A 288 4.25 64.68 2.20
CA ILE A 288 5.18 63.79 1.49
C ILE A 288 6.12 63.11 2.48
N ASN A 289 6.69 63.84 3.44
CA ASN A 289 7.58 63.30 4.46
C ASN A 289 6.87 62.21 5.29
N GLU A 290 5.60 62.42 5.66
CA GLU A 290 4.84 61.42 6.40
C GLU A 290 4.57 60.16 5.56
N LYS A 291 4.18 60.31 4.28
CA LYS A 291 4.03 59.16 3.37
C LYS A 291 5.35 58.42 3.15
N LEU A 292 6.46 59.16 3.01
CA LEU A 292 7.80 58.60 2.87
C LEU A 292 8.19 57.80 4.12
N ARG A 293 7.90 58.31 5.32
CA ARG A 293 8.09 57.60 6.60
C ARG A 293 7.33 56.28 6.62
N HIS A 294 6.08 56.25 6.14
CA HIS A 294 5.31 55.01 6.02
C HIS A 294 5.94 54.00 5.05
N CYS A 295 6.43 54.45 3.90
CA CYS A 295 7.16 53.61 2.96
C CYS A 295 8.43 53.02 3.58
N HIS A 296 9.21 53.84 4.30
CA HIS A 296 10.42 53.36 4.99
C HIS A 296 10.14 52.29 6.02
N LEU A 297 9.14 52.48 6.89
CA LEU A 297 8.77 51.48 7.89
C LEU A 297 8.33 50.16 7.24
N SER A 298 7.58 50.25 6.14
CA SER A 298 7.12 49.08 5.38
C SER A 298 8.28 48.33 4.73
N ALA A 299 9.20 49.07 4.11
CA ALA A 299 10.38 48.50 3.47
C ALA A 299 11.37 47.93 4.50
N GLU A 300 11.53 48.55 5.67
CA GLU A 300 12.33 48.03 6.78
C GLU A 300 11.75 46.71 7.29
N LYS A 301 10.44 46.61 7.48
CA LYS A 301 9.77 45.36 7.87
C LYS A 301 9.97 44.26 6.83
N PHE A 302 9.84 44.59 5.55
CA PHE A 302 10.07 43.65 4.44
C PHE A 302 11.53 43.16 4.41
N ASN A 303 12.48 44.09 4.37
CA ASN A 303 13.92 43.78 4.34
C ASN A 303 14.36 43.03 5.60
N GLY A 304 13.79 43.37 6.75
CA GLY A 304 14.01 42.67 8.02
C GLY A 304 13.51 41.23 8.00
N THR A 305 12.34 40.98 7.39
CA THR A 305 11.76 39.64 7.24
C THR A 305 12.65 38.73 6.38
N PHE A 306 13.20 39.29 5.29
CA PHE A 306 14.10 38.60 4.35
C PHE A 306 15.60 38.73 4.68
N ASN A 307 15.95 39.22 5.86
CA ASN A 307 17.35 39.30 6.26
C ASN A 307 17.92 37.90 6.54
N PHE A 308 18.61 37.34 5.54
CA PHE A 308 19.16 35.99 5.59
C PHE A 308 20.34 35.85 6.58
N ASP A 309 21.01 36.94 6.94
CA ASP A 309 22.16 36.94 7.86
C ASP A 309 21.70 36.85 9.33
N LYS A 310 20.45 37.19 9.63
CA LYS A 310 19.86 37.22 10.99
C LYS A 310 19.35 35.86 11.50
N HIS A 311 19.95 34.75 11.07
CA HIS A 311 19.56 33.37 11.44
C HIS A 311 18.18 32.90 10.94
N ASN A 312 17.53 33.60 10.00
CA ASN A 312 16.26 33.14 9.43
C ASN A 312 16.46 32.07 8.33
N LYS A 313 17.14 30.96 8.68
CA LYS A 313 17.34 29.81 7.78
C LYS A 313 16.00 29.29 7.23
N THR A 314 14.92 29.45 8.00
CA THR A 314 13.57 29.05 7.62
C THR A 314 13.06 29.80 6.40
N ILE A 315 13.22 31.13 6.31
CA ILE A 315 12.77 31.89 5.13
C ILE A 315 13.69 31.69 3.93
N LEU A 316 15.00 31.56 4.16
CA LEU A 316 15.96 31.23 3.10
C LEU A 316 15.61 29.90 2.42
N ASN A 317 15.32 28.87 3.23
CA ASN A 317 14.93 27.58 2.70
C ASN A 317 13.57 27.64 2.00
N ALA A 318 12.61 28.41 2.54
CA ALA A 318 11.32 28.62 1.87
C ALA A 318 11.47 29.28 0.49
N VAL A 319 12.37 30.27 0.36
CA VAL A 319 12.69 30.88 -0.92
C VAL A 319 13.37 29.88 -1.86
N ASN A 320 14.34 29.10 -1.39
CA ASN A 320 15.08 28.15 -2.22
C ASN A 320 14.24 26.96 -2.72
N ASP A 321 13.16 26.63 -2.02
CA ASP A 321 12.22 25.56 -2.40
C ASP A 321 11.22 25.99 -3.49
N LEU A 322 11.14 27.28 -3.81
CA LEU A 322 10.31 27.75 -4.92
C LEU A 322 10.87 27.25 -6.25
N ASN A 323 10.01 27.26 -7.27
CA ASN A 323 10.44 27.07 -8.65
C ASN A 323 11.60 28.04 -8.99
N PRO A 324 12.65 27.61 -9.73
CA PRO A 324 13.83 28.44 -10.01
C PRO A 324 13.53 29.85 -10.53
N ASN A 325 12.50 30.00 -11.38
CA ASN A 325 12.11 31.31 -11.90
C ASN A 325 11.54 32.22 -10.80
N LEU A 326 10.79 31.64 -9.84
CA LEU A 326 10.26 32.38 -8.70
C LEU A 326 11.37 32.78 -7.74
N VAL A 327 12.37 31.92 -7.51
CA VAL A 327 13.55 32.27 -6.70
C VAL A 327 14.22 33.53 -7.22
N ILE A 328 14.46 33.59 -8.53
CA ILE A 328 15.08 34.75 -9.19
C ILE A 328 14.23 36.00 -9.01
N ARG A 329 12.91 35.89 -9.24
CA ARG A 329 11.98 37.03 -9.08
C ARG A 329 11.93 37.55 -7.65
N VAL A 330 11.93 36.66 -6.66
CA VAL A 330 11.99 37.03 -5.24
C VAL A 330 13.29 37.77 -4.95
N LYS A 331 14.45 37.22 -5.36
CA LYS A 331 15.76 37.87 -5.16
C LYS A 331 15.85 39.25 -5.81
N ASN A 332 15.35 39.40 -7.03
CA ASN A 332 15.29 40.70 -7.70
C ASN A 332 14.42 41.70 -6.94
N SER A 333 13.25 41.25 -6.45
CA SER A 333 12.36 42.09 -5.65
C SER A 333 13.04 42.55 -4.35
N LEU A 334 13.74 41.64 -3.66
CA LEU A 334 14.55 41.98 -2.48
C LEU A 334 15.62 43.03 -2.80
N SER A 335 16.37 42.84 -3.89
CA SER A 335 17.42 43.79 -4.32
C SER A 335 16.84 45.16 -4.63
N ASN A 336 15.70 45.22 -5.34
CA ASN A 336 15.05 46.46 -5.71
C ASN A 336 14.52 47.20 -4.48
N VAL A 337 13.82 46.51 -3.58
CA VAL A 337 13.30 47.14 -2.34
C VAL A 337 14.45 47.66 -1.48
N LYS A 338 15.54 46.89 -1.35
CA LYS A 338 16.74 47.33 -0.62
C LYS A 338 17.35 48.59 -1.26
N HIS A 339 17.58 48.57 -2.58
CA HIS A 339 18.12 49.71 -3.32
C HIS A 339 17.26 50.97 -3.14
N GLU A 340 15.95 50.86 -3.34
CA GLU A 340 15.03 52.00 -3.18
C GLU A 340 14.95 52.50 -1.73
N SER A 341 15.04 51.60 -0.75
CA SER A 341 15.10 51.97 0.67
C SER A 341 16.34 52.77 1.01
N GLU A 342 17.47 52.47 0.37
CA GLU A 342 18.74 53.19 0.56
C GLU A 342 18.75 54.52 -0.21
N ARG A 343 18.18 54.56 -1.42
CA ARG A 343 18.09 55.77 -2.25
C ARG A 343 17.18 56.85 -1.65
N LEU A 344 16.11 56.44 -0.98
CA LEU A 344 15.09 57.34 -0.44
C LEU A 344 15.35 57.78 1.02
N LYS A 345 16.44 57.30 1.64
CA LYS A 345 16.89 57.75 2.98
C LYS A 345 17.40 59.18 2.97
#